data_AF-A0A0M8XGI6-F1
#
_entry.id   AF-A0A0M8XGI6-F1
#
_cell.length_a   1.000
_cell.length_b   1.000
_cell.length_c   1.000
_cell.angle_alpha   90.00
_cell.angle_beta   90.00
_cell.angle_gamma   90.00
#
_symmetry.space_group_name_H-M   'P 1'
#
loop_
_entity.id
_entity.type
_entity.pdbx_description
1 polymer ?
#
loop_
_entity_poly.entity_id
_entity_poly.type
_entity_poly.pdbx_seq_one_letter_code
_entity_poly.pdbx_strand_id
1 'polypeptide(L)'
;SARSEVALREQARRLGAFTAVHPEVTRAAVGGALAARTVFEHRAVVVGTAAALEALAEGGTAPGLVTGTARPLGRSVFVFPGQGAQWAGMGGELYGSEPVFREAVDACA
;
A
#
# COMPACT_ATOMS: atom_id res chain seq x y z
N SER A 1 -10.98 -3.65 -2.12
CA SER A 1 -11.94 -2.67 -2.67
C SER A 1 -13.37 -3.13 -2.48
N ALA A 2 -14.35 -2.22 -2.55
CA ALA A 2 -15.78 -2.53 -2.50
C ALA A 2 -16.64 -1.48 -3.23
N ARG A 3 -17.95 -1.73 -3.34
CA ARG A 3 -18.93 -0.82 -3.97
C ARG A 3 -19.45 0.30 -3.06
N SER A 4 -19.02 0.31 -1.80
CA SER A 4 -19.32 1.37 -0.85
C SER A 4 -18.23 1.41 0.22
N GLU A 5 -18.13 2.54 0.92
CA GLU A 5 -17.21 2.67 2.04
C GLU A 5 -17.54 1.68 3.16
N VAL A 6 -18.83 1.50 3.49
CA VAL A 6 -19.28 0.52 4.50
C VAL A 6 -18.85 -0.90 4.13
N ALA A 7 -19.03 -1.30 2.87
CA ALA A 7 -18.61 -2.62 2.41
C ALA A 7 -17.08 -2.78 2.38
N LEU A 8 -16.33 -1.68 2.19
CA LEU A 8 -14.87 -1.70 2.28
C LEU A 8 -14.40 -1.93 3.72
N ARG A 9 -15.00 -1.23 4.69
CA ARG A 9 -14.73 -1.44 6.13
C ARG A 9 -15.05 -2.86 6.56
N GLU A 10 -16.16 -3.40 6.06
CA GLU A 10 -16.55 -4.78 6.36
C GLU A 10 -15.58 -5.81 5.75
N GLN A 11 -15.06 -5.57 4.54
CA GLN A 11 -13.99 -6.42 3.99
C GLN A 11 -12.71 -6.36 4.83
N ALA A 12 -12.37 -5.20 5.39
CA ALA A 12 -11.22 -5.07 6.29
C ALA A 12 -11.41 -5.91 7.57
N ARG A 13 -12.61 -5.88 8.18
CA ARG A 13 -12.93 -6.73 9.34
C ARG A 13 -12.80 -8.22 9.04
N ARG A 14 -13.35 -8.66 7.91
CA ARG A 14 -13.28 -10.07 7.47
C ARG A 14 -11.84 -10.50 7.23
N LEU A 15 -11.03 -9.63 6.60
CA LEU A 15 -9.62 -9.91 6.39
C LEU A 15 -8.86 -10.00 7.71
N GLY A 16 -9.09 -9.06 8.64
CA GLY A 16 -8.48 -9.09 9.96
C GLY A 16 -8.81 -10.38 10.73
N ALA A 17 -10.10 -10.75 10.76
CA ALA A 17 -10.56 -12.00 11.36
C ALA A 17 -9.93 -13.23 10.71
N PHE A 18 -9.83 -13.27 9.38
CA PHE A 18 -9.16 -14.34 8.65
C PHE A 18 -7.69 -14.46 9.04
N THR A 19 -6.93 -13.35 9.03
CA THR A 19 -5.50 -13.39 9.37
C THR A 19 -5.23 -13.71 10.83
N ALA A 20 -6.18 -13.42 11.73
CA ALA A 20 -6.06 -13.77 13.14
C ALA A 20 -6.17 -15.29 13.39
N VAL A 21 -6.97 -15.99 12.58
CA VAL A 21 -7.13 -17.46 12.68
C VAL A 21 -6.18 -18.24 11.76
N HIS A 22 -5.52 -17.56 10.82
CA HIS A 22 -4.55 -18.12 9.88
C HIS A 22 -3.18 -17.41 9.94
N PRO A 23 -2.45 -17.48 11.07
CA PRO A 23 -1.16 -16.81 11.22
C PRO A 23 -0.06 -17.34 10.28
N GLU A 24 -0.24 -18.53 9.72
CA GLU A 24 0.63 -19.14 8.72
C GLU A 24 0.59 -18.45 7.35
N VAL A 25 -0.50 -17.73 7.05
CA VAL A 25 -0.67 -17.07 5.76
C VAL A 25 0.11 -15.76 5.75
N THR A 26 1.15 -15.71 4.91
CA THR A 26 2.03 -14.54 4.84
C THR A 26 1.31 -13.33 4.26
N ARG A 27 1.76 -12.13 4.65
CA ARG A 27 1.25 -10.86 4.08
C ARG A 27 1.41 -10.81 2.57
N ALA A 28 2.50 -11.39 2.03
CA ALA A 28 2.73 -11.47 0.59
C ALA A 28 1.67 -12.34 -0.11
N ALA A 29 1.31 -13.49 0.47
CA ALA A 29 0.26 -14.35 -0.07
C ALA A 29 -1.12 -13.67 -0.05
N VAL A 30 -1.46 -13.00 1.06
CA VAL A 30 -2.67 -12.17 1.15
C VAL A 30 -2.68 -11.08 0.10
N GLY A 31 -1.58 -10.32 -0.01
CA GLY A 31 -1.43 -9.23 -0.96
C GLY A 31 -1.59 -9.71 -2.41
N GLY A 32 -0.94 -10.81 -2.77
CA GLY A 32 -1.06 -11.43 -4.09
C GLY A 32 -2.49 -11.87 -4.41
N ALA A 33 -3.16 -12.52 -3.45
CA ALA A 33 -4.55 -12.93 -3.62
C ALA A 33 -5.50 -11.73 -3.78
N LEU A 34 -5.31 -10.67 -3.00
CA LEU A 34 -6.12 -9.45 -3.09
C LEU A 34 -5.90 -8.69 -4.39
N ALA A 35 -4.66 -8.67 -4.91
CA ALA A 35 -4.32 -8.02 -6.18
C ALA A 35 -4.97 -8.70 -7.40
N ALA A 36 -5.24 -10.01 -7.31
CA ALA A 36 -5.91 -10.77 -8.36
C ALA A 36 -7.45 -10.64 -8.35
N ARG A 37 -8.05 -10.05 -7.32
CA ARG A 37 -9.51 -9.89 -7.20
C ARG A 37 -10.03 -8.74 -8.07
N THR A 38 -11.33 -8.80 -8.37
CA THR A 38 -12.05 -7.68 -8.99
C THR A 38 -11.87 -6.39 -8.20
N VAL A 39 -11.49 -5.34 -8.90
CA VAL A 39 -11.25 -4.02 -8.30
C VAL A 39 -12.49 -3.13 -8.45
N PHE A 40 -12.99 -2.65 -7.32
CA PHE A 40 -14.13 -1.73 -7.23
C PHE A 40 -13.65 -0.29 -6.97
N GLU A 41 -14.58 0.66 -6.97
CA GLU A 41 -14.35 2.09 -6.86
C GLU A 41 -13.90 2.54 -5.47
N HIS A 42 -14.46 2.00 -4.38
CA HIS A 42 -13.94 2.30 -3.04
C HIS A 42 -12.74 1.41 -2.75
N ARG A 43 -11.56 2.00 -2.65
CA ARG A 43 -10.28 1.28 -2.55
C ARG A 43 -9.56 1.65 -1.25
N ALA A 44 -8.83 0.67 -0.73
CA ALA A 44 -7.86 0.86 0.32
C ALA A 44 -6.63 0.02 0.03
N VAL A 45 -5.47 0.52 0.45
CA VAL A 45 -4.19 -0.18 0.48
C VAL A 45 -3.62 -0.03 1.88
N VAL A 46 -3.18 -1.15 2.46
CA VAL A 46 -2.50 -1.19 3.75
C VAL A 46 -1.05 -1.57 3.50
N VAL A 47 -0.13 -0.65 3.81
CA VAL A 47 1.31 -0.83 3.77
C VAL A 47 1.80 -0.90 5.21
N GLY A 48 2.33 -2.05 5.64
CA GLY A 48 2.89 -2.20 6.98
C GLY A 48 2.04 -3.05 7.93
N THR A 49 1.54 -2.44 9.01
CA THR A 49 1.11 -3.14 10.24
C THR A 49 -0.37 -3.55 10.25
N ALA A 50 -0.72 -4.48 11.14
CA ALA A 50 -2.10 -4.88 11.40
C ALA A 50 -2.99 -3.71 11.89
N ALA A 51 -2.40 -2.75 12.62
CA ALA A 51 -3.11 -1.57 13.12
C ALA A 51 -3.74 -0.72 11.99
N ALA A 52 -3.11 -0.65 10.81
CA ALA A 52 -3.68 0.06 9.66
C ALA A 52 -4.90 -0.66 9.07
N LEU A 53 -4.96 -1.99 9.18
CA LEU A 53 -6.14 -2.78 8.78
C LEU A 53 -7.30 -2.59 9.78
N GLU A 54 -6.99 -2.55 11.07
CA GLU A 54 -7.96 -2.23 12.14
C GLU A 54 -8.53 -0.83 11.98
N ALA A 55 -7.67 0.17 11.75
CA ALA A 55 -8.10 1.54 11.48
C ALA A 55 -9.03 1.60 10.26
N LEU A 56 -8.75 0.85 9.18
CA LEU A 56 -9.64 0.76 8.03
C LEU A 56 -11.00 0.14 8.40
N ALA A 57 -11.02 -0.90 9.23
CA ALA A 57 -12.25 -1.52 9.70
C ALA A 57 -13.12 -0.56 10.54
N GLU A 58 -12.50 0.32 11.31
CA GLU A 58 -13.18 1.33 12.13
C GLU A 58 -13.57 2.59 11.33
N GLY A 59 -13.00 2.77 10.13
CA GLY A 59 -13.17 3.99 9.35
C GLY A 59 -12.28 5.14 9.82
N GLY A 60 -11.19 4.83 10.53
CA GLY A 60 -10.18 5.76 10.97
C GLY A 60 -9.06 5.99 9.96
N THR A 61 -7.97 6.59 10.44
CA THR A 61 -6.75 6.83 9.68
C THR A 61 -5.56 6.27 10.45
N ALA A 62 -4.54 5.82 9.74
CA ALA A 62 -3.31 5.30 10.33
C ALA A 62 -2.13 5.48 9.37
N PRO A 63 -0.89 5.60 9.87
CA PRO A 63 0.29 5.46 9.04
C PRO A 63 0.23 4.14 8.24
N GLY A 64 0.49 4.22 6.94
CA GLY A 64 0.42 3.06 6.05
C GLY A 64 -0.98 2.71 5.55
N LEU A 65 -2.04 3.42 5.96
CA LEU A 65 -3.37 3.28 5.37
C LEU A 65 -3.63 4.35 4.31
N VAL A 66 -3.88 3.91 3.07
CA VAL A 66 -4.33 4.78 1.99
C VAL A 66 -5.74 4.36 1.59
N THR A 67 -6.68 5.30 1.59
CA THR A 67 -8.06 5.08 1.14
C THR A 67 -8.45 6.09 0.07
N GLY A 68 -9.44 5.74 -0.74
CA GLY A 68 -10.01 6.67 -1.70
C GLY A 68 -11.03 6.05 -2.63
N THR A 69 -11.73 6.90 -3.38
CA THR A 69 -12.63 6.49 -4.45
C THR A 69 -11.92 6.66 -5.78
N ALA A 70 -11.77 5.56 -6.52
CA ALA A 70 -11.12 5.55 -7.81
C ALA A 70 -11.89 6.42 -8.82
N ARG A 71 -11.14 7.22 -9.58
CA ARG A 71 -11.63 8.04 -10.68
C ARG A 71 -11.00 7.54 -11.99
N PRO A 72 -11.57 7.90 -13.16
CA PRO A 72 -10.93 7.63 -14.43
C PRO A 72 -9.47 8.11 -14.43
N LEU A 73 -8.57 7.27 -14.93
CA LEU A 73 -7.15 7.60 -15.00
C LEU A 73 -6.93 8.66 -16.10
N GLY A 74 -6.20 9.71 -15.76
CA GLY A 74 -5.65 10.67 -16.71
C GLY A 74 -4.24 10.29 -17.14
N ARG A 75 -3.55 11.23 -17.81
CA ARG A 75 -2.12 11.08 -18.11
C ARG A 75 -1.29 11.28 -16.83
N SER A 76 -0.24 10.48 -16.67
CA SER A 76 0.75 10.64 -15.60
C SER A 76 1.88 11.57 -16.03
N VAL A 77 2.43 12.32 -15.08
CA VAL A 77 3.63 13.15 -15.25
C VAL A 77 4.59 12.84 -14.10
N PHE A 78 5.88 12.73 -14.41
CA PHE A 78 6.94 12.66 -13.40
C PHE A 78 7.44 14.07 -13.11
N VAL A 79 7.40 14.48 -11.84
CA VAL A 79 7.93 15.76 -11.38
C VAL A 79 9.26 15.50 -10.69
N PHE A 80 10.33 16.13 -11.19
CA PHE A 80 11.68 16.00 -10.64
C PHE A 80 11.94 17.19 -9.71
N PRO A 81 12.23 16.95 -8.41
CA PRO A 81 12.47 18.03 -7.47
C PRO A 81 13.79 18.75 -7.79
N GLY A 82 13.84 20.04 -7.46
CA GLY A 82 15.08 20.81 -7.42
C GLY A 82 15.86 20.58 -6.13
N GLN A 83 16.71 21.55 -5.76
CA GLN A 83 17.45 21.51 -4.51
C GLN A 83 16.54 21.71 -3.28
N GLY A 84 16.81 20.97 -2.20
CA GLY A 84 16.18 21.12 -0.89
C GLY A 84 15.20 20.00 -0.49
N ALA A 85 14.92 19.05 -1.39
CA ALA A 85 14.09 17.88 -1.08
C ALA A 85 14.87 16.74 -0.42
N GLN A 86 16.21 16.77 -0.52
CA GLN A 86 17.08 15.72 0.00
C GLN A 86 17.24 15.80 1.53
N TRP A 87 17.45 14.63 2.13
CA TRP A 87 17.83 14.47 3.53
C TRP A 87 19.01 13.49 3.64
N ALA A 88 19.79 13.59 4.71
CA ALA A 88 20.97 12.76 4.90
C ALA A 88 20.58 11.27 5.02
N GLY A 89 21.13 10.41 4.15
CA GLY A 89 20.78 8.99 4.09
C GLY A 89 19.61 8.64 3.15
N MET A 90 19.03 9.63 2.46
CA MET A 90 17.97 9.40 1.49
C MET A 90 18.37 8.34 0.45
N GLY A 91 17.51 7.33 0.26
CA GLY A 91 17.74 6.25 -0.68
C GLY A 91 18.66 5.13 -0.20
N GLY A 92 19.32 5.27 0.96
CA GLY A 92 20.25 4.26 1.48
C GLY A 92 19.59 2.91 1.77
N GLU A 93 18.41 2.90 2.41
CA GLU A 93 17.66 1.67 2.66
C GLU A 93 17.22 1.01 1.35
N LEU A 94 16.68 1.80 0.40
CA LEU A 94 16.25 1.30 -0.91
C LEU A 94 17.43 0.74 -1.71
N TYR A 95 18.62 1.35 -1.62
CA TYR A 95 19.84 0.82 -2.24
C TYR A 95 20.21 -0.55 -1.66
N GLY A 96 20.02 -0.75 -0.36
CA GLY A 96 20.29 -2.02 0.32
C GLY A 96 19.24 -3.12 0.06
N SER A 97 17.97 -2.76 -0.12
CA SER A 97 16.86 -3.73 -0.18
C SER A 97 16.25 -3.94 -1.57
N GLU A 98 16.31 -2.96 -2.48
CA GLU A 98 15.59 -2.99 -3.76
C GLU A 98 16.54 -3.05 -4.97
N PRO A 99 16.66 -4.22 -5.64
CA PRO A 99 17.63 -4.42 -6.73
C PRO A 99 17.50 -3.42 -7.88
N VAL A 100 16.27 -3.11 -8.31
CA VAL A 100 16.02 -2.19 -9.43
C VAL A 100 16.49 -0.76 -9.09
N PHE A 101 16.30 -0.32 -7.85
CA PHE A 101 16.76 1.00 -7.41
C PHE A 101 18.29 1.05 -7.37
N ARG A 102 18.92 0.03 -6.77
CA ARG A 102 20.38 -0.10 -6.72
C ARG A 102 21.01 -0.09 -8.11
N GLU A 103 20.51 -0.91 -9.04
CA GLU A 103 21.02 -1.00 -10.41
C GLU A 103 20.96 0.36 -11.13
N ALA A 104 19.86 1.09 -10.96
CA ALA A 104 19.71 2.42 -11.56
C ALA A 104 20.69 3.44 -10.95
N VAL A 105 20.96 3.37 -9.64
CA VAL A 105 21.94 4.23 -8.95
C VAL A 105 23.37 3.88 -9.38
N ASP A 106 23.72 2.60 -9.44
CA ASP A 106 25.05 2.14 -9.85
C ASP A 106 25.39 2.57 -11.29
N ALA A 107 24.38 2.62 -12.18
CA ALA A 107 24.56 3.11 -13.55
C ALA A 107 24.77 4.63 -13.66
N CYS A 108 24.51 5.40 -12.60
CA CYS A 108 24.75 6.84 -12.56
C CYS A 108 26.14 7.24 -12.05
N ALA A 109 26.91 6.28 -11.52
CA ALA A 109 28.24 6.47 -10.95
C ALA A 109 29.34 6.25 -12.00
#